data_AF-A0A6A4V8M4-F1
#
_entry.id   AF-A0A6A4V8M4-F1
#
_cell.length_a   1.000
_cell.length_b   1.000
_cell.length_c   1.000
_cell.angle_alpha   90.00
_cell.angle_beta   90.00
_cell.angle_gamma   90.00
#
_symmetry.space_group_name_H-M   'P 1'
#
loop_
_entity.id
_entity.type
_entity.pdbx_description
1 polymer ?
#
loop_
_entity_poly.entity_id
_entity_poly.type
_entity_poly.pdbx_seq_one_letter_code
_entity_poly.pdbx_strand_id
1 'polypeptide(L)'
;MAKPLRLTEITRPLPKDELEKSMTAALDRLLAAEKPARVGGLFSVRAKLLAMMSAHFTPQLLDKMLVHILEDMRGRADLVFSWLYEEYCNSVGFSNFGQVMRSTANYEQIFCMLISALMVRPDFKDGEILLTRLFLEAPVVPASAVDILKGFSSDPATYQLGLQLFGQLLSGRPGRQASYVPALLQLATGAAQEIRDRALELVLQLHQSSATLATLVEQHAVERLKWLGEETPPPQLVTDQQSTVPEGVTREWTDELAKLCLHLYLALLPRRESLIHELAHVYVLTTADVKRTILRVLEAPIRGMGMESPELLTLVETCPKGAETLITRVIHILTDKTPPSVELVDRVRDLYQKRVSDVRFLIPVLNGLNKSEVIAALPKLIRLNPVVVKEVFNRLLGIHADTGNFSSPLTPVELLVALHNIDPAKCDMKTIIKATSLCFAEKQVYTQEVLAVVLQQLMEQDPLPVLLMRTVIQSLALYNRLIGLVMNILTRLASRQVWTEKKVWEGFIKCCQRTKPSSYQVLLQLPVDPLREVFDTAPELRAQLRDYVNGFTASQREHLSADVFELITGRKPGEEPQRVSPPPAPEPAAEPPPRLPRARNRKRSKRHPPSSGAADAPMKAIDY
;
A
#
# COMPACT_ATOMS: atom_id res chain seq x y z
N MET A 1 -85.55 -41.66 -19.39
CA MET A 1 -84.23 -41.13 -19.00
C MET A 1 -83.21 -42.26 -19.06
N ALA A 2 -82.30 -42.27 -20.03
CA ALA A 2 -81.24 -43.27 -20.11
C ALA A 2 -80.15 -42.94 -19.07
N LYS A 3 -79.77 -43.91 -18.23
CA LYS A 3 -78.61 -43.80 -17.33
C LYS A 3 -77.36 -43.53 -18.18
N PRO A 4 -76.49 -42.58 -17.80
CA PRO A 4 -75.24 -42.36 -18.52
C PRO A 4 -74.38 -43.62 -18.44
N LEU A 5 -74.00 -44.16 -19.60
CA LEU A 5 -73.10 -45.31 -19.72
C LEU A 5 -71.74 -44.95 -19.13
N ARG A 6 -71.40 -45.53 -17.98
CA ARG A 6 -70.06 -45.44 -17.41
C ARG A 6 -69.19 -46.53 -18.02
N LEU A 7 -68.29 -46.15 -18.92
CA LEU A 7 -67.35 -47.06 -19.61
C LEU A 7 -66.55 -47.95 -18.66
N THR A 8 -66.29 -47.49 -17.43
CA THR A 8 -65.62 -48.22 -16.35
C THR A 8 -66.43 -49.40 -15.82
N GLU A 9 -67.75 -49.44 -16.01
CA GLU A 9 -68.62 -50.53 -15.56
C GLU A 9 -68.72 -51.66 -16.61
N ILE A 10 -68.26 -51.42 -17.84
CA ILE A 10 -68.43 -52.33 -18.99
C ILE A 10 -67.09 -52.89 -19.49
N THR A 11 -65.98 -52.21 -19.20
CA THR A 11 -64.65 -52.60 -19.67
C THR A 11 -63.87 -53.34 -18.58
N ARG A 12 -63.25 -54.48 -18.94
CA ARG A 12 -62.29 -55.16 -18.07
C ARG A 12 -60.92 -54.51 -18.26
N PRO A 13 -60.16 -54.22 -17.17
CA PRO A 13 -58.81 -53.69 -17.30
C PRO A 13 -57.94 -54.69 -18.06
N LEU A 14 -57.19 -54.21 -19.05
CA LEU A 14 -56.23 -55.01 -19.79
C LEU A 14 -55.18 -55.61 -18.84
N PRO A 15 -54.70 -56.84 -19.09
CA PRO A 15 -53.58 -57.38 -18.34
C PRO A 15 -52.33 -56.51 -18.57
N LYS A 16 -51.54 -56.32 -17.51
CA LYS A 16 -50.41 -55.37 -17.48
C LYS A 16 -49.44 -55.57 -18.65
N ASP A 17 -49.14 -56.80 -19.01
CA ASP A 17 -48.23 -57.14 -20.10
C ASP A 17 -48.76 -56.73 -21.49
N GLU A 18 -50.07 -56.83 -21.73
CA GLU A 18 -50.68 -56.39 -22.99
C GLU A 18 -50.79 -54.86 -23.03
N LEU A 19 -51.01 -54.24 -21.88
CA LEU A 19 -51.00 -52.79 -21.76
C LEU A 19 -49.61 -52.22 -22.07
N GLU A 20 -48.55 -52.79 -21.51
CA GLU A 20 -47.17 -52.36 -21.79
C GLU A 20 -46.77 -52.60 -23.25
N LYS A 21 -47.14 -53.74 -23.85
CA LYS A 21 -46.89 -54.01 -25.29
C LYS A 21 -47.64 -53.02 -26.18
N SER A 22 -48.89 -52.72 -25.87
CA SER A 22 -49.69 -51.76 -26.64
C SER A 22 -49.19 -50.32 -26.49
N MET A 23 -48.76 -49.92 -25.29
CA MET A 23 -48.10 -48.63 -25.05
C MET A 23 -46.78 -48.51 -25.81
N THR A 24 -45.96 -49.57 -25.81
CA THR A 24 -44.69 -49.59 -26.56
C THR A 24 -44.94 -49.44 -28.07
N ALA A 25 -45.88 -50.22 -28.62
CA ALA A 25 -46.24 -50.13 -30.04
C ALA A 25 -46.83 -48.77 -30.42
N ALA A 26 -47.61 -48.15 -29.52
CA ALA A 26 -48.14 -46.80 -29.72
C ALA A 26 -47.02 -45.75 -29.72
N LEU A 27 -46.07 -45.84 -28.78
CA LEU A 27 -44.91 -44.97 -28.74
C LEU A 27 -44.08 -45.10 -30.02
N ASP A 28 -43.70 -46.32 -30.42
CA ASP A 28 -42.87 -46.55 -31.62
C ASP A 28 -43.53 -45.98 -32.89
N ARG A 29 -44.87 -46.12 -33.03
CA ARG A 29 -45.64 -45.51 -34.13
C ARG A 29 -45.60 -43.98 -34.09
N LEU A 30 -45.79 -43.38 -32.93
CA LEU A 30 -45.74 -41.92 -32.78
C LEU A 30 -44.34 -41.39 -33.03
N LEU A 31 -43.29 -42.08 -32.56
CA LEU A 31 -41.90 -41.72 -32.82
C LEU A 31 -41.61 -41.77 -34.34
N ALA A 32 -41.97 -42.85 -35.03
CA ALA A 32 -41.78 -43.00 -36.48
C ALA A 32 -42.59 -42.00 -37.34
N ALA A 33 -43.73 -41.52 -36.83
CA ALA A 33 -44.60 -40.58 -37.54
C ALA A 33 -44.09 -39.13 -37.61
N GLU A 34 -42.84 -38.86 -37.22
CA GLU A 34 -42.26 -37.52 -37.19
C GLU A 34 -42.27 -36.81 -38.56
N LYS A 35 -41.70 -37.45 -39.60
CA LYS A 35 -41.60 -36.85 -40.94
C LYS A 35 -43.00 -36.63 -41.57
N PRO A 36 -43.93 -37.61 -41.54
CA PRO A 36 -45.30 -37.39 -42.02
C PRO A 36 -46.02 -36.27 -41.26
N ALA A 37 -45.87 -36.20 -39.93
CA ALA A 37 -46.51 -35.16 -39.12
C ALA A 37 -45.96 -33.76 -39.43
N ARG A 38 -44.65 -33.65 -39.73
CA ARG A 38 -44.03 -32.38 -40.14
C ARG A 38 -44.54 -31.90 -41.50
N VAL A 39 -44.67 -32.80 -42.48
CA VAL A 39 -45.22 -32.47 -43.81
C VAL A 39 -46.72 -32.14 -43.74
N GLY A 40 -47.47 -32.86 -42.90
CA GLY A 40 -48.92 -32.67 -42.74
C GLY A 40 -49.33 -31.54 -41.80
N GLY A 41 -48.39 -30.75 -41.25
CA GLY A 41 -48.69 -29.66 -40.32
C GLY A 41 -49.19 -30.09 -38.92
N LEU A 42 -49.14 -31.39 -38.60
CA LEU A 42 -49.61 -31.97 -37.34
C LEU A 42 -48.47 -32.21 -36.32
N PHE A 43 -47.30 -31.60 -36.55
CA PHE A 43 -46.11 -31.77 -35.71
C PHE A 43 -46.34 -31.38 -34.25
N SER A 44 -47.04 -30.26 -34.01
CA SER A 44 -47.39 -29.79 -32.66
C SER A 44 -48.40 -30.71 -31.96
N VAL A 45 -49.34 -31.31 -32.71
CA VAL A 45 -50.31 -32.27 -32.18
C VAL A 45 -49.62 -33.57 -31.78
N ARG A 46 -48.68 -34.07 -32.61
CA ARG A 46 -47.83 -35.21 -32.28
C ARG A 46 -47.06 -34.97 -30.98
N ALA A 47 -46.45 -33.80 -30.83
CA ALA A 47 -45.69 -33.44 -29.63
C ALA A 47 -46.57 -33.44 -28.37
N LYS A 48 -47.78 -32.87 -28.45
CA LYS A 48 -48.77 -32.90 -27.35
C LYS A 48 -49.22 -34.31 -27.00
N LEU A 49 -49.46 -35.17 -27.98
CA LEU A 49 -49.84 -36.57 -27.74
C LEU A 49 -48.74 -37.34 -27.01
N LEU A 50 -47.48 -37.20 -27.47
CA LEU A 50 -46.32 -37.80 -26.80
C LEU A 50 -46.15 -37.29 -25.36
N ALA A 51 -46.28 -35.98 -25.15
CA ALA A 51 -46.21 -35.37 -23.83
C ALA A 51 -47.33 -35.87 -22.90
N MET A 52 -48.60 -35.89 -23.34
CA MET A 52 -49.71 -36.39 -22.52
C MET A 52 -49.57 -37.87 -22.18
N MET A 53 -49.10 -38.70 -23.12
CA MET A 53 -48.91 -40.14 -22.89
C MET A 53 -47.76 -40.45 -21.94
N SER A 54 -46.79 -39.55 -21.78
CA SER A 54 -45.65 -39.71 -20.87
C SER A 54 -46.08 -39.90 -19.40
N ALA A 55 -47.24 -39.35 -19.03
CA ALA A 55 -47.90 -39.54 -17.74
C ALA A 55 -48.28 -41.00 -17.44
N HIS A 56 -48.23 -41.89 -18.44
CA HIS A 56 -48.55 -43.31 -18.31
C HIS A 56 -47.39 -44.23 -18.73
N PHE A 57 -46.25 -43.68 -19.13
CA PHE A 57 -45.08 -44.47 -19.55
C PHE A 57 -44.32 -45.07 -18.37
N THR A 58 -43.82 -46.29 -18.58
CA THR A 58 -42.82 -46.93 -17.72
C THR A 58 -41.44 -46.28 -17.91
N PRO A 59 -40.50 -46.39 -16.95
CA PRO A 59 -39.17 -45.80 -17.08
C PRO A 59 -38.45 -46.17 -18.38
N GLN A 60 -38.59 -47.41 -18.85
CA GLN A 60 -38.00 -47.89 -20.11
C GLN A 60 -38.55 -47.16 -21.36
N LEU A 61 -39.83 -46.78 -21.34
CA LEU A 61 -40.44 -46.00 -22.42
C LEU A 61 -40.03 -44.53 -22.36
N LEU A 62 -39.82 -43.99 -21.16
CA LEU A 62 -39.25 -42.65 -20.97
C LEU A 62 -37.80 -42.59 -21.48
N ASP A 63 -36.99 -43.64 -21.23
CA ASP A 63 -35.63 -43.74 -21.77
C ASP A 63 -35.62 -43.77 -23.30
N LYS A 64 -36.52 -44.54 -23.93
CA LYS A 64 -36.69 -44.53 -25.39
C LYS A 64 -37.05 -43.14 -25.93
N MET A 65 -37.94 -42.43 -25.23
CA MET A 65 -38.32 -41.07 -25.62
C MET A 65 -37.17 -40.08 -25.44
N LEU A 66 -36.35 -40.25 -24.38
CA LEU A 66 -35.14 -39.47 -24.15
C LEU A 66 -34.10 -39.69 -25.25
N VAL A 67 -33.82 -40.95 -25.62
CA VAL A 67 -32.90 -41.28 -26.73
C VAL A 67 -33.38 -40.62 -28.03
N HIS A 68 -34.69 -40.70 -28.33
CA HIS A 68 -35.26 -40.00 -29.48
C HIS A 68 -35.07 -38.49 -29.37
N ILE A 69 -35.32 -37.84 -28.24
CA ILE A 69 -35.08 -36.40 -28.11
C ILE A 69 -33.61 -36.03 -28.38
N LEU A 70 -32.67 -36.83 -27.88
CA LEU A 70 -31.22 -36.58 -27.98
C LEU A 70 -30.65 -36.76 -29.40
N GLU A 71 -31.36 -37.41 -30.32
CA GLU A 71 -30.96 -37.54 -31.72
C GLU A 71 -31.14 -36.24 -32.54
N ASP A 72 -32.15 -35.41 -32.24
CA ASP A 72 -32.40 -34.10 -32.89
C ASP A 72 -32.94 -33.09 -31.88
N MET A 73 -32.03 -32.52 -31.09
CA MET A 73 -32.36 -31.63 -29.96
C MET A 73 -32.99 -30.32 -30.41
N ARG A 74 -32.55 -29.79 -31.56
CA ARG A 74 -33.01 -28.49 -32.07
C ARG A 74 -34.38 -28.61 -32.71
N GLY A 75 -34.62 -29.66 -33.49
CA GLY A 75 -35.91 -29.92 -34.13
C GLY A 75 -36.98 -30.46 -33.17
N ARG A 76 -36.57 -31.02 -32.02
CA ARG A 76 -37.47 -31.65 -31.03
C ARG A 76 -37.56 -30.88 -29.71
N ALA A 77 -37.05 -29.66 -29.63
CA ALA A 77 -37.11 -28.82 -28.42
C ALA A 77 -38.55 -28.63 -27.89
N ASP A 78 -39.52 -28.40 -28.78
CA ASP A 78 -40.93 -28.22 -28.40
C ASP A 78 -41.53 -29.47 -27.72
N LEU A 79 -41.05 -30.67 -28.08
CA LEU A 79 -41.44 -31.92 -27.42
C LEU A 79 -40.90 -31.96 -25.98
N VAL A 80 -39.66 -31.53 -25.77
CA VAL A 80 -39.03 -31.46 -24.43
C VAL A 80 -39.83 -30.55 -23.51
N PHE A 81 -40.15 -29.33 -23.96
CA PHE A 81 -40.92 -28.38 -23.16
C PHE A 81 -42.35 -28.84 -22.91
N SER A 82 -43.00 -29.45 -23.91
CA SER A 82 -44.34 -30.01 -23.75
C SER A 82 -44.33 -31.16 -22.72
N TRP A 83 -43.32 -32.02 -22.75
CA TRP A 83 -43.17 -33.11 -21.80
C TRP A 83 -42.91 -32.60 -20.38
N LEU A 84 -41.97 -31.68 -20.20
CA LEU A 84 -41.69 -31.08 -18.89
C LEU A 84 -42.89 -30.33 -18.31
N TYR A 85 -43.65 -29.63 -19.15
CA TYR A 85 -44.86 -28.96 -18.73
C TYR A 85 -45.93 -29.95 -18.25
N GLU A 86 -46.13 -31.05 -18.97
CA GLU A 86 -47.10 -32.08 -18.57
C GLU A 86 -46.70 -32.79 -17.27
N GLU A 87 -45.42 -33.14 -17.11
CA GLU A 87 -44.93 -33.73 -15.85
C GLU A 87 -45.03 -32.74 -14.68
N TYR A 88 -44.81 -31.45 -14.93
CA TYR A 88 -45.07 -30.40 -13.93
C TYR A 88 -46.56 -30.34 -13.56
N CYS A 89 -47.47 -30.31 -14.54
CA CYS A 89 -48.91 -30.33 -14.30
C CYS A 89 -49.34 -31.56 -13.49
N ASN A 90 -48.79 -32.74 -13.79
CA ASN A 90 -49.04 -33.97 -13.03
C ASN A 90 -48.48 -33.91 -11.60
N SER A 91 -47.34 -33.24 -11.39
CA SER A 91 -46.74 -33.08 -10.06
C SER A 91 -47.51 -32.12 -9.15
N VAL A 92 -48.20 -31.13 -9.74
CA VAL A 92 -49.01 -30.14 -9.00
C VAL A 92 -50.50 -30.55 -8.93
N GLY A 93 -50.89 -31.61 -9.64
CA GLY A 93 -52.26 -32.14 -9.64
C GLY A 93 -53.20 -31.48 -10.66
N PHE A 94 -52.67 -30.71 -11.62
CA PHE A 94 -53.40 -30.13 -12.75
C PHE A 94 -53.56 -31.11 -13.93
N SER A 95 -53.79 -32.40 -13.66
CA SER A 95 -53.88 -33.41 -14.71
C SER A 95 -55.26 -33.44 -15.37
N ASN A 96 -55.30 -33.46 -16.70
CA ASN A 96 -56.53 -33.58 -17.50
C ASN A 96 -57.13 -34.99 -17.48
N PHE A 97 -56.35 -36.00 -17.07
CA PHE A 97 -56.77 -37.39 -16.93
C PHE A 97 -56.65 -37.78 -15.45
N GLY A 98 -57.74 -38.32 -14.89
CA GLY A 98 -57.98 -38.38 -13.43
C GLY A 98 -56.78 -38.71 -12.53
N GLN A 99 -56.64 -37.94 -11.44
CA GLN A 99 -55.76 -38.12 -10.27
C GLN A 99 -54.54 -39.05 -10.43
N VAL A 100 -53.67 -38.79 -11.40
CA VAL A 100 -52.29 -39.28 -11.35
C VAL A 100 -51.44 -38.20 -10.69
N MET A 101 -51.55 -38.07 -9.36
CA MET A 101 -50.59 -37.28 -8.58
C MET A 101 -49.26 -38.04 -8.61
N ARG A 102 -48.35 -37.61 -9.49
CA ARG A 102 -46.98 -38.12 -9.50
C ARG A 102 -46.15 -37.35 -8.48
N SER A 103 -45.20 -38.05 -7.85
CA SER A 103 -44.23 -37.39 -6.96
C SER A 103 -43.50 -36.29 -7.72
N THR A 104 -43.26 -35.16 -7.06
CA THR A 104 -42.41 -34.06 -7.54
C THR A 104 -41.00 -34.54 -7.92
N ALA A 105 -40.57 -35.68 -7.38
CA ALA A 105 -39.31 -36.35 -7.70
C ALA A 105 -39.19 -36.78 -9.18
N ASN A 106 -40.31 -37.07 -9.85
CA ASN A 106 -40.27 -37.52 -11.25
C ASN A 106 -39.92 -36.36 -12.19
N TYR A 107 -40.52 -35.19 -11.97
CA TYR A 107 -40.19 -33.97 -12.71
C TYR A 107 -38.71 -33.61 -12.51
N GLU A 108 -38.24 -33.65 -11.27
CA GLU A 108 -36.86 -33.37 -10.92
C GLU A 108 -35.89 -34.34 -11.60
N GLN A 109 -36.17 -35.65 -11.55
CA GLN A 109 -35.35 -36.67 -12.20
C GLN A 109 -35.29 -36.46 -13.72
N ILE A 110 -36.42 -36.23 -14.38
CA ILE A 110 -36.46 -36.00 -15.85
C ILE A 110 -35.68 -34.75 -16.22
N PHE A 111 -35.86 -33.66 -15.47
CA PHE A 111 -35.13 -32.41 -15.70
C PHE A 111 -33.61 -32.60 -15.55
N CYS A 112 -33.16 -33.29 -14.49
CA CYS A 112 -31.75 -33.58 -14.25
C CYS A 112 -31.16 -34.54 -15.28
N MET A 113 -31.92 -35.55 -15.73
CA MET A 113 -31.49 -36.46 -16.81
C MET A 113 -31.30 -35.70 -18.12
N LEU A 114 -32.22 -34.79 -18.47
CA LEU A 114 -32.09 -33.95 -19.66
C LEU A 114 -30.83 -33.09 -19.59
N ILE A 115 -30.58 -32.41 -18.47
CA ILE A 115 -29.35 -31.60 -18.29
C ILE A 115 -28.09 -32.47 -18.43
N SER A 116 -28.04 -33.60 -17.71
CA SER A 116 -26.87 -34.47 -17.71
C SER A 116 -26.60 -35.05 -19.10
N ALA A 117 -27.66 -35.43 -19.83
CA ALA A 117 -27.54 -35.92 -21.20
C ALA A 117 -27.07 -34.85 -22.19
N LEU A 118 -27.41 -33.57 -21.97
CA LEU A 118 -26.91 -32.45 -22.76
C LEU A 118 -25.41 -32.20 -22.50
N MET A 119 -24.96 -32.42 -21.27
CA MET A 119 -23.57 -32.15 -20.84
C MET A 119 -22.55 -33.18 -21.33
N VAL A 120 -22.94 -34.44 -21.56
CA VAL A 120 -22.01 -35.53 -21.94
C VAL A 120 -21.63 -35.51 -23.43
N ARG A 121 -22.26 -34.67 -24.26
CA ARG A 121 -22.10 -34.74 -25.72
C ARG A 121 -20.90 -33.94 -26.25
N PRO A 122 -20.25 -34.42 -27.33
CA PRO A 122 -19.08 -33.77 -27.92
C PRO A 122 -19.39 -32.45 -28.67
N ASP A 123 -20.60 -32.28 -29.23
CA ASP A 123 -21.03 -31.07 -29.94
C ASP A 123 -21.88 -30.16 -29.03
N PHE A 124 -21.21 -29.47 -28.10
CA PHE A 124 -21.89 -28.72 -27.03
C PHE A 124 -22.58 -27.42 -27.49
N LYS A 125 -22.34 -26.92 -28.72
CA LYS A 125 -22.91 -25.63 -29.19
C LYS A 125 -24.43 -25.63 -29.36
N ASP A 126 -25.01 -26.68 -29.95
CA ASP A 126 -26.47 -26.81 -30.04
C ASP A 126 -27.07 -27.20 -28.67
N GLY A 127 -26.28 -27.88 -27.82
CA GLY A 127 -26.63 -28.19 -26.44
C GLY A 127 -26.76 -26.94 -25.56
N GLU A 128 -25.88 -25.95 -25.73
CA GLU A 128 -25.89 -24.67 -25.01
C GLU A 128 -27.20 -23.90 -25.19
N ILE A 129 -27.70 -23.80 -26.43
CA ILE A 129 -28.96 -23.09 -26.73
C ILE A 129 -30.13 -23.80 -26.04
N LEU A 130 -30.21 -25.13 -26.15
CA LEU A 130 -31.28 -25.89 -25.53
C LEU A 130 -31.18 -25.85 -23.99
N LEU A 131 -29.97 -25.93 -23.43
CA LEU A 131 -29.72 -25.80 -21.99
C LEU A 131 -30.18 -24.44 -21.47
N THR A 132 -29.86 -23.36 -22.19
CA THR A 132 -30.31 -22.00 -21.87
C THR A 132 -31.82 -21.91 -21.84
N ARG A 133 -32.48 -22.39 -22.90
CA ARG A 133 -33.94 -22.41 -22.97
C ARG A 133 -34.55 -23.29 -21.88
N LEU A 134 -33.94 -24.43 -21.55
CA LEU A 134 -34.41 -25.34 -20.50
C LEU A 134 -34.49 -24.63 -19.14
N PHE A 135 -33.43 -23.91 -18.76
CA PHE A 135 -33.40 -23.15 -17.51
C PHE A 135 -34.34 -21.93 -17.51
N LEU A 136 -34.53 -21.27 -18.66
CA LEU A 136 -35.35 -20.06 -18.76
C LEU A 136 -36.84 -20.30 -19.01
N GLU A 137 -37.23 -21.36 -19.72
CA GLU A 137 -38.61 -21.64 -20.13
C GLU A 137 -39.31 -22.71 -19.27
N ALA A 138 -38.57 -23.53 -18.50
CA ALA A 138 -39.19 -24.60 -17.70
C ALA A 138 -40.08 -24.09 -16.55
N PRO A 139 -41.20 -24.73 -16.19
CA PRO A 139 -42.11 -24.20 -15.16
C PRO A 139 -41.44 -23.95 -13.80
N VAL A 140 -40.58 -24.86 -13.36
CA VAL A 140 -39.85 -24.78 -12.08
C VAL A 140 -38.43 -25.31 -12.28
N VAL A 141 -37.41 -24.62 -11.77
CA VAL A 141 -36.05 -25.19 -11.69
C VAL A 141 -35.90 -25.91 -10.35
N PRO A 142 -35.65 -27.24 -10.33
CA PRO A 142 -35.39 -28.00 -9.11
C PRO A 142 -34.08 -27.58 -8.42
N ALA A 143 -33.96 -27.84 -7.12
CA ALA A 143 -32.73 -27.54 -6.38
C ALA A 143 -31.52 -28.34 -6.89
N SER A 144 -31.70 -29.64 -7.16
CA SER A 144 -30.68 -30.49 -7.77
C SER A 144 -30.18 -29.98 -9.12
N ALA A 145 -31.03 -29.33 -9.90
CA ALA A 145 -30.61 -28.73 -11.17
C ALA A 145 -29.73 -27.49 -10.97
N VAL A 146 -29.95 -26.73 -9.89
CA VAL A 146 -29.06 -25.63 -9.49
C VAL A 146 -27.72 -26.19 -9.03
N ASP A 147 -27.69 -27.33 -8.35
CA ASP A 147 -26.45 -28.02 -7.97
C ASP A 147 -25.67 -28.53 -9.18
N ILE A 148 -26.36 -29.09 -10.20
CA ILE A 148 -25.73 -29.47 -11.48
C ILE A 148 -25.16 -28.23 -12.18
N LEU A 149 -25.93 -27.13 -12.23
CA LEU A 149 -25.46 -25.87 -12.83
C LEU A 149 -24.25 -25.29 -12.08
N LYS A 150 -24.22 -25.43 -10.74
CA LYS A 150 -23.07 -25.04 -9.92
C LYS A 150 -21.84 -25.90 -10.25
N GLY A 151 -22.01 -27.21 -10.36
CA GLY A 151 -20.94 -28.13 -10.78
C GLY A 151 -20.40 -27.76 -12.17
N PHE A 152 -21.29 -27.51 -13.12
CA PHE A 152 -20.96 -27.03 -14.47
C PHE A 152 -20.24 -25.67 -14.46
N SER A 153 -20.62 -24.78 -13.55
CA SER A 153 -20.00 -23.46 -13.39
C SER A 153 -18.66 -23.50 -12.66
N SER A 154 -18.31 -24.64 -12.05
CA SER A 154 -17.05 -24.84 -11.32
C SER A 154 -15.95 -25.44 -12.21
N ASP A 155 -16.29 -25.96 -13.39
CA ASP A 155 -15.35 -26.54 -14.35
C ASP A 155 -14.70 -25.43 -15.22
N PRO A 156 -13.35 -25.33 -15.28
CA PRO A 156 -12.63 -24.36 -16.11
C PRO A 156 -13.01 -24.37 -17.59
N ALA A 157 -13.49 -25.49 -18.14
CA ALA A 157 -13.90 -25.55 -19.55
C ALA A 157 -15.27 -24.87 -19.80
N THR A 158 -16.14 -24.82 -18.79
CA THR A 158 -17.56 -24.51 -18.97
C THR A 158 -18.09 -23.37 -18.08
N TYR A 159 -17.25 -22.84 -17.18
CA TYR A 159 -17.64 -21.81 -16.21
C TYR A 159 -18.25 -20.55 -16.86
N GLN A 160 -17.78 -20.14 -18.04
CA GLN A 160 -18.28 -18.94 -18.73
C GLN A 160 -19.76 -19.07 -19.06
N LEU A 161 -20.15 -20.21 -19.66
CA LEU A 161 -21.54 -20.48 -19.97
C LEU A 161 -22.36 -20.63 -18.69
N GLY A 162 -21.85 -21.40 -17.71
CA GLY A 162 -22.56 -21.63 -16.45
C GLY A 162 -22.90 -20.32 -15.71
N LEU A 163 -21.93 -19.41 -15.60
CA LEU A 163 -22.14 -18.10 -14.99
C LEU A 163 -23.03 -17.19 -15.83
N GLN A 164 -22.94 -17.24 -17.16
CA GLN A 164 -23.88 -16.53 -18.04
C GLN A 164 -25.32 -17.00 -17.81
N LEU A 165 -25.54 -18.32 -17.69
CA LEU A 165 -26.84 -18.90 -17.38
C LEU A 165 -27.35 -18.48 -15.99
N PHE A 166 -26.48 -18.45 -14.97
CA PHE A 166 -26.84 -17.90 -13.66
C PHE A 166 -27.32 -16.45 -13.78
N GLY A 167 -26.59 -15.59 -14.50
CA GLY A 167 -26.99 -14.21 -14.73
C GLY A 167 -28.34 -14.09 -15.44
N GLN A 168 -28.57 -14.90 -16.49
CA GLN A 168 -29.84 -14.93 -17.21
C GLN A 168 -30.98 -15.44 -16.34
N LEU A 169 -30.78 -16.50 -15.54
CA LEU A 169 -31.78 -17.02 -14.58
C LEU A 169 -32.20 -15.97 -13.56
N LEU A 170 -31.22 -15.23 -13.04
CA LEU A 170 -31.47 -14.15 -12.10
C LEU A 170 -32.29 -13.03 -12.75
N SER A 171 -31.96 -12.63 -13.98
CA SER A 171 -32.73 -11.61 -14.70
C SER A 171 -34.14 -12.08 -15.15
N GLY A 172 -34.26 -13.35 -15.57
CA GLY A 172 -35.47 -13.90 -16.18
C GLY A 172 -36.51 -14.40 -15.19
N ARG A 173 -36.15 -14.62 -13.92
CA ARG A 173 -37.05 -15.20 -12.89
C ARG A 173 -36.98 -14.46 -11.55
N PRO A 174 -37.48 -13.21 -11.46
CA PRO A 174 -37.40 -12.40 -10.25
C PRO A 174 -38.00 -13.07 -9.01
N GLY A 175 -39.12 -13.79 -9.15
CA GLY A 175 -39.82 -14.42 -8.03
C GLY A 175 -39.06 -15.56 -7.32
N ARG A 176 -37.97 -16.09 -7.90
CA ARG A 176 -37.18 -17.18 -7.28
C ARG A 176 -35.68 -16.86 -7.19
N GLN A 177 -35.28 -15.60 -7.37
CA GLN A 177 -33.87 -15.18 -7.32
C GLN A 177 -33.17 -15.64 -6.02
N ALA A 178 -33.85 -15.52 -4.88
CA ALA A 178 -33.31 -15.92 -3.58
C ALA A 178 -32.89 -17.39 -3.49
N SER A 179 -33.51 -18.28 -4.29
CA SER A 179 -33.13 -19.70 -4.35
C SER A 179 -31.83 -19.95 -5.11
N TYR A 180 -31.43 -19.06 -6.01
CA TYR A 180 -30.21 -19.21 -6.84
C TYR A 180 -29.00 -18.50 -6.26
N VAL A 181 -29.22 -17.43 -5.48
CA VAL A 181 -28.14 -16.62 -4.86
C VAL A 181 -27.15 -17.44 -4.02
N PRO A 182 -27.56 -18.40 -3.17
CA PRO A 182 -26.61 -19.20 -2.38
C PRO A 182 -25.61 -19.98 -3.25
N ALA A 183 -26.05 -20.55 -4.37
CA ALA A 183 -25.18 -21.28 -5.29
C ALA A 183 -24.17 -20.33 -5.97
N LEU A 184 -24.63 -19.14 -6.40
CA LEU A 184 -23.75 -18.12 -6.97
C LEU A 184 -22.73 -17.58 -5.95
N LEU A 185 -23.15 -17.37 -4.70
CA LEU A 185 -22.27 -16.92 -3.62
C LEU A 185 -21.17 -17.94 -3.33
N GLN A 186 -21.47 -19.23 -3.40
CA GLN A 186 -20.46 -20.29 -3.28
C GLN A 186 -19.44 -20.26 -4.42
N LEU A 187 -19.86 -19.95 -5.65
CA LEU A 187 -18.95 -19.77 -6.80
C LEU A 187 -18.07 -18.52 -6.63
N ALA A 188 -18.65 -17.40 -6.18
CA ALA A 188 -17.92 -16.15 -5.91
C ALA A 188 -16.89 -16.26 -4.77
N THR A 189 -16.94 -17.34 -4.00
CA THR A 189 -16.08 -17.58 -2.84
C THR A 189 -15.31 -18.91 -2.92
N GLY A 190 -15.26 -19.53 -4.11
CA GLY A 190 -14.56 -20.78 -4.39
C GLY A 190 -13.05 -20.62 -4.61
N ALA A 191 -12.31 -21.70 -4.79
CA ALA A 191 -10.84 -21.67 -4.92
C ALA A 191 -10.32 -21.22 -6.31
N ALA A 192 -11.12 -21.33 -7.37
CA ALA A 192 -10.71 -20.93 -8.72
C ALA A 192 -10.87 -19.42 -8.97
N GLN A 193 -9.78 -18.72 -9.30
CA GLN A 193 -9.77 -17.25 -9.41
C GLN A 193 -10.66 -16.71 -10.55
N GLU A 194 -10.55 -17.27 -11.75
CA GLU A 194 -11.31 -16.80 -12.91
C GLU A 194 -12.83 -16.93 -12.71
N ILE A 195 -13.24 -18.01 -12.06
CA ILE A 195 -14.65 -18.29 -11.72
C ILE A 195 -15.13 -17.32 -10.65
N ARG A 196 -14.31 -17.10 -9.60
CA ARG A 196 -14.61 -16.15 -8.53
C ARG A 196 -14.82 -14.74 -9.06
N ASP A 197 -13.87 -14.23 -9.85
CA ASP A 197 -13.89 -12.84 -10.32
C ASP A 197 -15.14 -12.59 -11.20
N ARG A 198 -15.47 -13.53 -12.08
CA ARG A 198 -16.68 -13.43 -12.92
C ARG A 198 -17.98 -13.61 -12.13
N ALA A 199 -18.01 -14.52 -11.15
CA ALA A 199 -19.17 -14.69 -10.28
C ALA A 199 -19.37 -13.46 -9.37
N LEU A 200 -18.28 -12.85 -8.90
CA LEU A 200 -18.30 -11.62 -8.12
C LEU A 200 -18.94 -10.47 -8.90
N GLU A 201 -18.60 -10.29 -10.18
CA GLU A 201 -19.25 -9.28 -11.03
C GLU A 201 -20.77 -9.43 -11.06
N LEU A 202 -21.27 -10.67 -11.19
CA LEU A 202 -22.71 -10.94 -11.17
C LEU A 202 -23.32 -10.65 -9.79
N VAL A 203 -22.67 -11.07 -8.70
CA VAL A 203 -23.12 -10.79 -7.32
C VAL A 203 -23.20 -9.28 -7.07
N LEU A 204 -22.21 -8.53 -7.56
CA LEU A 204 -22.18 -7.08 -7.47
C LEU A 204 -23.32 -6.44 -8.29
N GLN A 205 -23.62 -6.93 -9.48
CA GLN A 205 -24.79 -6.47 -10.25
C GLN A 205 -26.10 -6.74 -9.50
N LEU A 206 -26.23 -7.91 -8.86
CA LEU A 206 -27.42 -8.26 -8.07
C LEU A 206 -27.60 -7.35 -6.87
N HIS A 207 -26.53 -7.07 -6.14
CA HIS A 207 -26.52 -6.19 -4.98
C HIS A 207 -27.08 -4.79 -5.30
N GLN A 208 -26.83 -4.28 -6.51
CA GLN A 208 -27.39 -3.00 -6.98
C GLN A 208 -28.86 -3.09 -7.40
N SER A 209 -29.30 -4.25 -7.88
CA SER A 209 -30.63 -4.42 -8.48
C SER A 209 -31.76 -4.58 -7.47
N SER A 210 -31.49 -5.17 -6.29
CA SER A 210 -32.53 -5.51 -5.32
C SER A 210 -32.03 -5.42 -3.88
N ALA A 211 -32.70 -4.62 -3.06
CA ALA A 211 -32.37 -4.45 -1.65
C ALA A 211 -32.48 -5.74 -0.83
N THR A 212 -33.48 -6.60 -1.13
CA THR A 212 -33.66 -7.88 -0.42
C THR A 212 -32.57 -8.90 -0.77
N LEU A 213 -32.04 -8.86 -2.00
CA LEU A 213 -30.91 -9.72 -2.36
C LEU A 213 -29.60 -9.15 -1.83
N ALA A 214 -29.46 -7.82 -1.81
CA ALA A 214 -28.32 -7.15 -1.22
C ALA A 214 -28.12 -7.56 0.24
N THR A 215 -29.19 -7.61 1.05
CA THR A 215 -29.10 -8.05 2.45
C THR A 215 -28.64 -9.50 2.57
N LEU A 216 -29.09 -10.41 1.70
CA LEU A 216 -28.63 -11.81 1.70
C LEU A 216 -27.14 -11.92 1.35
N VAL A 217 -26.68 -11.14 0.36
CA VAL A 217 -25.26 -11.09 -0.03
C VAL A 217 -24.40 -10.53 1.10
N GLU A 218 -24.84 -9.44 1.74
CA GLU A 218 -24.15 -8.82 2.88
C GLU A 218 -24.09 -9.77 4.09
N GLN A 219 -25.19 -10.45 4.42
CA GLN A 219 -25.23 -11.46 5.50
C GLN A 219 -24.22 -12.57 5.24
N HIS A 220 -24.18 -13.11 4.01
CA HIS A 220 -23.21 -14.15 3.66
C HIS A 220 -21.76 -13.65 3.75
N ALA A 221 -21.49 -12.42 3.30
CA ALA A 221 -20.15 -11.84 3.37
C ALA A 221 -19.71 -11.62 4.84
N VAL A 222 -20.62 -11.16 5.70
CA VAL A 222 -20.35 -10.98 7.14
C VAL A 222 -20.15 -12.33 7.85
N GLU A 223 -20.93 -13.35 7.51
CA GLU A 223 -20.74 -14.71 8.04
C GLU A 223 -19.36 -15.25 7.70
N ARG A 224 -18.91 -15.10 6.44
CA ARG A 224 -17.57 -15.50 6.03
C ARG A 224 -16.46 -14.67 6.67
N LEU A 225 -16.68 -13.38 6.87
CA LEU A 225 -15.73 -12.53 7.58
C LEU A 225 -15.53 -13.04 9.01
N LYS A 226 -16.61 -13.41 9.71
CA LYS A 226 -16.55 -13.88 11.10
C LYS A 226 -15.71 -15.15 11.28
N TRP A 227 -15.59 -15.99 10.26
CA TRP A 227 -14.69 -17.15 10.29
C TRP A 227 -13.24 -16.77 10.57
N LEU A 228 -12.79 -15.59 10.14
CA LEU A 228 -11.42 -15.10 10.42
C LEU A 228 -11.13 -14.87 11.91
N GLY A 229 -12.18 -14.79 12.74
CA GLY A 229 -12.06 -14.70 14.19
C GLY A 229 -11.84 -16.05 14.88
N GLU A 230 -11.98 -17.16 14.17
CA GLU A 230 -11.75 -18.51 14.69
C GLU A 230 -10.24 -18.83 14.69
N GLU A 231 -9.78 -19.62 15.67
CA GLU A 231 -8.36 -19.99 15.79
C GLU A 231 -7.85 -20.80 14.59
N THR A 232 -8.73 -21.60 13.97
CA THR A 232 -8.41 -22.46 12.83
C THR A 232 -9.43 -22.26 11.70
N PRO A 233 -9.02 -22.37 10.42
CA PRO A 233 -9.95 -22.21 9.30
C PRO A 233 -11.00 -23.34 9.27
N PRO A 234 -12.29 -22.99 9.01
CA PRO A 234 -13.36 -23.97 8.85
C PRO A 234 -13.06 -25.02 7.76
N PRO A 235 -13.48 -26.29 7.95
CA PRO A 235 -13.25 -27.35 6.98
C PRO A 235 -13.85 -27.06 5.59
N GLN A 236 -14.92 -26.26 5.52
CA GLN A 236 -15.62 -25.91 4.28
C GLN A 236 -14.79 -24.98 3.36
N LEU A 237 -13.84 -24.23 3.89
CA LEU A 237 -12.92 -23.38 3.11
C LEU A 237 -11.86 -24.22 2.38
N VAL A 238 -11.60 -25.43 2.87
CA VAL A 238 -10.57 -26.33 2.38
C VAL A 238 -11.24 -27.32 1.42
N THR A 239 -11.49 -26.90 0.19
CA THR A 239 -12.06 -27.80 -0.84
C THR A 239 -10.96 -28.36 -1.75
N ASP A 240 -10.86 -29.70 -1.74
CA ASP A 240 -10.18 -30.68 -2.61
C ASP A 240 -8.68 -30.59 -2.96
N GLN A 241 -8.01 -29.44 -2.94
CA GLN A 241 -6.57 -29.40 -3.27
C GLN A 241 -5.62 -29.46 -2.06
N GLN A 242 -6.14 -29.36 -0.84
CA GLN A 242 -5.37 -29.41 0.42
C GLN A 242 -5.81 -30.57 1.33
N SER A 243 -6.55 -31.54 0.80
CA SER A 243 -6.99 -32.75 1.52
C SER A 243 -5.84 -33.70 1.91
N THR A 244 -4.60 -33.37 1.59
CA THR A 244 -3.39 -34.14 1.95
C THR A 244 -2.72 -33.69 3.24
N VAL A 245 -3.40 -32.90 4.10
CA VAL A 245 -2.89 -32.65 5.45
C VAL A 245 -3.33 -33.81 6.36
N PRO A 246 -2.41 -34.59 6.94
CA PRO A 246 -2.74 -35.73 7.81
C PRO A 246 -3.60 -35.32 9.00
N GLU A 247 -4.52 -36.20 9.42
CA GLU A 247 -5.23 -36.07 10.69
C GLU A 247 -4.22 -35.90 11.84
N GLY A 248 -4.29 -34.78 12.55
CA GLY A 248 -3.42 -34.48 13.71
C GLY A 248 -2.54 -33.24 13.60
N VAL A 249 -2.48 -32.57 12.44
CA VAL A 249 -1.81 -31.26 12.31
C VAL A 249 -2.83 -30.14 12.53
N THR A 250 -2.55 -29.23 13.47
CA THR A 250 -3.35 -28.02 13.69
C THR A 250 -3.38 -27.19 12.40
N ARG A 251 -4.60 -26.93 11.89
CA ARG A 251 -4.80 -26.17 10.65
C ARG A 251 -4.56 -24.70 10.94
N GLU A 252 -3.55 -24.12 10.30
CA GLU A 252 -3.21 -22.70 10.46
C GLU A 252 -3.81 -21.86 9.33
N TRP A 253 -4.09 -20.59 9.61
CA TRP A 253 -4.54 -19.63 8.62
C TRP A 253 -3.43 -19.32 7.62
N THR A 254 -3.69 -19.53 6.33
CA THR A 254 -2.82 -19.09 5.24
C THR A 254 -3.29 -17.77 4.65
N ASP A 255 -2.37 -17.02 4.04
CA ASP A 255 -2.66 -15.74 3.36
C ASP A 255 -3.72 -15.92 2.25
N GLU A 256 -3.73 -17.07 1.56
CA GLU A 256 -4.71 -17.42 0.53
C GLU A 256 -6.10 -17.68 1.11
N LEU A 257 -6.21 -18.48 2.17
CA LEU A 257 -7.50 -18.77 2.82
C LEU A 257 -8.12 -17.50 3.41
N ALA A 258 -7.32 -16.65 4.05
CA ALA A 258 -7.79 -15.37 4.55
C ALA A 258 -8.26 -14.44 3.41
N LYS A 259 -7.54 -14.40 2.29
CA LYS A 259 -7.95 -13.64 1.08
C LYS A 259 -9.28 -14.14 0.52
N LEU A 260 -9.54 -15.45 0.50
CA LEU A 260 -10.80 -16.01 0.03
C LEU A 260 -12.00 -15.54 0.86
N CYS A 261 -11.87 -15.49 2.19
CA CYS A 261 -12.92 -14.93 3.07
C CYS A 261 -13.14 -13.43 2.84
N LEU A 262 -12.07 -12.69 2.58
CA LEU A 262 -12.11 -11.24 2.43
C LEU A 262 -12.57 -10.78 1.04
N HIS A 263 -12.42 -11.60 0.00
CA HIS A 263 -12.59 -11.18 -1.39
C HIS A 263 -13.96 -10.54 -1.69
N LEU A 264 -15.05 -11.27 -1.42
CA LEU A 264 -16.42 -10.76 -1.60
C LEU A 264 -16.68 -9.54 -0.69
N TYR A 265 -16.26 -9.62 0.57
CA TYR A 265 -16.50 -8.58 1.56
C TYR A 265 -15.85 -7.24 1.17
N LEU A 266 -14.59 -7.27 0.76
CA LEU A 266 -13.85 -6.08 0.35
C LEU A 266 -14.37 -5.48 -0.95
N ALA A 267 -14.89 -6.31 -1.86
CA ALA A 267 -15.54 -5.81 -3.08
C ALA A 267 -16.87 -5.08 -2.81
N LEU A 268 -17.57 -5.42 -1.72
CA LEU A 268 -18.80 -4.76 -1.29
C LEU A 268 -18.54 -3.45 -0.53
N LEU A 269 -17.37 -3.30 0.09
CA LEU A 269 -17.03 -2.18 0.97
C LEU A 269 -17.21 -0.79 0.32
N PRO A 270 -16.76 -0.53 -0.93
CA PRO A 270 -16.97 0.77 -1.59
C PRO A 270 -18.45 1.06 -1.92
N ARG A 271 -19.32 0.05 -1.88
CA ARG A 271 -20.76 0.19 -2.19
C ARG A 271 -21.60 0.32 -0.93
N ARG A 272 -21.16 -0.33 0.15
CA ARG A 272 -21.79 -0.30 1.47
C ARG A 272 -20.72 -0.01 2.52
N GLU A 273 -20.45 1.27 2.70
CA GLU A 273 -19.39 1.76 3.57
C GLU A 273 -19.57 1.36 5.04
N SER A 274 -20.82 1.22 5.51
CA SER A 274 -21.15 0.84 6.88
C SER A 274 -20.58 -0.52 7.31
N LEU A 275 -20.22 -1.38 6.35
CA LEU A 275 -19.59 -2.65 6.64
C LEU A 275 -18.23 -2.49 7.32
N ILE A 276 -17.51 -1.38 7.11
CA ILE A 276 -16.17 -1.18 7.68
C ILE A 276 -16.10 -1.38 9.21
N HIS A 277 -17.19 -1.06 9.93
CA HIS A 277 -17.26 -1.23 11.38
C HIS A 277 -17.22 -2.69 11.82
N GLU A 278 -17.88 -3.58 11.07
CA GLU A 278 -17.84 -5.02 11.29
C GLU A 278 -16.44 -5.58 10.99
N LEU A 279 -15.78 -5.09 9.93
CA LEU A 279 -14.39 -5.43 9.65
C LEU A 279 -13.47 -5.04 10.81
N ALA A 280 -13.64 -3.85 11.36
CA ALA A 280 -12.84 -3.39 12.50
C ALA A 280 -13.09 -4.23 13.75
N HIS A 281 -14.34 -4.65 14.00
CA HIS A 281 -14.66 -5.54 15.11
C HIS A 281 -14.02 -6.92 14.95
N VAL A 282 -14.17 -7.56 13.78
CA VAL A 282 -13.55 -8.87 13.50
C VAL A 282 -12.03 -8.77 13.51
N TYR A 283 -11.45 -7.70 12.97
CA TYR A 283 -10.01 -7.46 12.96
C TYR A 283 -9.40 -7.60 14.36
N VAL A 284 -10.05 -7.08 15.40
CA VAL A 284 -9.55 -7.18 16.79
C VAL A 284 -9.40 -8.64 17.22
N LEU A 285 -10.37 -9.49 16.86
CA LEU A 285 -10.45 -10.90 17.23
C LEU A 285 -9.47 -11.79 16.44
N THR A 286 -9.02 -11.35 15.26
CA THR A 286 -8.15 -12.15 14.38
C THR A 286 -6.71 -12.32 14.88
N THR A 287 -6.04 -13.37 14.40
CA THR A 287 -4.62 -13.68 14.67
C THR A 287 -3.67 -12.69 13.96
N ALA A 288 -2.40 -12.65 14.38
CA ALA A 288 -1.42 -11.72 13.83
C ALA A 288 -1.20 -11.89 12.31
N ASP A 289 -1.23 -13.12 11.80
CA ASP A 289 -1.05 -13.40 10.37
C ASP A 289 -2.24 -12.93 9.54
N VAL A 290 -3.46 -13.20 10.01
CA VAL A 290 -4.69 -12.72 9.37
C VAL A 290 -4.74 -11.19 9.38
N LYS A 291 -4.35 -10.54 10.49
CA LYS A 291 -4.22 -9.06 10.56
C LYS A 291 -3.29 -8.54 9.45
N ARG A 292 -2.13 -9.17 9.23
CA ARG A 292 -1.19 -8.76 8.17
C ARG A 292 -1.82 -8.91 6.79
N THR A 293 -2.55 -9.99 6.54
CA THR A 293 -3.26 -10.20 5.28
C THR A 293 -4.31 -9.11 5.06
N ILE A 294 -5.17 -8.84 6.05
CA ILE A 294 -6.19 -7.77 5.99
C ILE A 294 -5.54 -6.43 5.62
N LEU A 295 -4.47 -6.03 6.32
CA LEU A 295 -3.80 -4.74 6.08
C LEU A 295 -3.20 -4.60 4.66
N ARG A 296 -2.82 -5.72 4.01
CA ARG A 296 -2.29 -5.74 2.64
C ARG A 296 -3.37 -5.54 1.60
N VAL A 297 -4.54 -6.19 1.76
CA VAL A 297 -5.61 -6.16 0.74
C VAL A 297 -6.54 -4.95 0.87
N LEU A 298 -6.43 -4.19 1.96
CA LEU A 298 -7.29 -3.06 2.29
C LEU A 298 -7.11 -1.83 1.38
N GLU A 299 -6.02 -1.75 0.61
CA GLU A 299 -5.67 -0.55 -0.17
C GLU A 299 -6.70 -0.19 -1.25
N ALA A 300 -7.10 -1.16 -2.08
CA ALA A 300 -8.07 -0.94 -3.16
C ALA A 300 -9.46 -0.50 -2.65
N PRO A 301 -10.09 -1.19 -1.67
CA PRO A 301 -11.43 -0.83 -1.23
C PRO A 301 -11.48 0.52 -0.51
N ILE A 302 -10.49 0.86 0.33
CA ILE A 302 -10.46 2.15 1.03
C ILE A 302 -10.28 3.32 0.05
N ARG A 303 -9.47 3.15 -1.01
CA ARG A 303 -9.41 4.16 -2.08
C ARG A 303 -10.74 4.31 -2.83
N GLY A 304 -11.51 3.22 -2.96
CA GLY A 304 -12.84 3.26 -3.57
C GLY A 304 -13.87 4.03 -2.76
N MET A 305 -13.78 4.02 -1.42
CA MET A 305 -14.64 4.81 -0.53
C MET A 305 -14.25 6.30 -0.52
N GLY A 306 -12.94 6.57 -0.47
CA GLY A 306 -12.42 7.93 -0.39
C GLY A 306 -12.47 8.53 1.01
N MET A 307 -11.86 9.71 1.14
CA MET A 307 -11.62 10.36 2.44
C MET A 307 -12.85 11.08 3.03
N GLU A 308 -13.80 11.43 2.18
CA GLU A 308 -15.06 12.10 2.56
C GLU A 308 -16.14 11.11 3.04
N SER A 309 -15.81 9.82 3.11
CA SER A 309 -16.72 8.78 3.60
C SER A 309 -17.06 9.05 5.08
N PRO A 310 -18.35 9.25 5.43
CA PRO A 310 -18.75 9.50 6.81
C PRO A 310 -18.47 8.28 7.70
N GLU A 311 -18.60 7.08 7.17
CA GLU A 311 -18.37 5.83 7.92
C GLU A 311 -16.88 5.65 8.29
N LEU A 312 -15.96 6.04 7.40
CA LEU A 312 -14.53 6.05 7.71
C LEU A 312 -14.19 7.08 8.78
N LEU A 313 -14.80 8.27 8.75
CA LEU A 313 -14.62 9.28 9.78
C LEU A 313 -15.16 8.83 11.13
N THR A 314 -16.36 8.21 11.16
CA THR A 314 -16.94 7.61 12.37
C THR A 314 -16.05 6.48 12.91
N LEU A 315 -15.44 5.68 12.04
CA LEU A 315 -14.53 4.62 12.45
C LEU A 315 -13.26 5.19 13.13
N VAL A 316 -12.71 6.29 12.62
CA VAL A 316 -11.57 6.97 13.26
C VAL A 316 -11.97 7.51 14.63
N GLU A 317 -13.15 8.11 14.76
CA GLU A 317 -13.66 8.65 16.02
C GLU A 317 -13.91 7.57 17.08
N THR A 318 -14.58 6.49 16.71
CA THR A 318 -15.05 5.43 17.63
C THR A 318 -14.12 4.23 17.74
N CYS A 319 -12.97 4.28 17.04
CA CYS A 319 -11.92 3.25 16.90
C CYS A 319 -12.01 2.13 17.96
N PRO A 320 -12.28 0.86 17.59
CA PRO A 320 -12.32 -0.25 18.54
C PRO A 320 -10.97 -0.51 19.24
N LYS A 321 -10.99 -1.03 20.49
CA LYS A 321 -9.78 -1.46 21.23
C LYS A 321 -9.04 -2.58 20.48
N GLY A 322 -7.80 -2.32 20.06
CA GLY A 322 -6.98 -3.26 19.27
C GLY A 322 -7.00 -3.03 17.75
N ALA A 323 -7.80 -2.07 17.26
CA ALA A 323 -7.89 -1.74 15.83
C ALA A 323 -6.95 -0.59 15.40
N GLU A 324 -6.07 -0.08 16.26
CA GLU A 324 -5.23 1.10 16.00
C GLU A 324 -4.37 0.94 14.75
N THR A 325 -3.83 -0.26 14.51
CA THR A 325 -3.02 -0.59 13.34
C THR A 325 -3.83 -0.60 12.04
N LEU A 326 -5.11 -1.01 12.11
CA LEU A 326 -6.06 -0.92 10.99
C LEU A 326 -6.34 0.54 10.65
N ILE A 327 -6.67 1.36 11.65
CA ILE A 327 -6.94 2.79 11.46
C ILE A 327 -5.71 3.51 10.90
N THR A 328 -4.52 3.23 11.43
CA THR A 328 -3.27 3.79 10.92
C THR A 328 -3.08 3.49 9.42
N ARG A 329 -3.39 2.25 9.00
CA ARG A 329 -3.30 1.86 7.59
C ARG A 329 -4.37 2.55 6.74
N VAL A 330 -5.61 2.65 7.22
CA VAL A 330 -6.69 3.38 6.54
C VAL A 330 -6.29 4.84 6.30
N ILE A 331 -5.85 5.56 7.33
CA ILE A 331 -5.43 6.97 7.21
C ILE A 331 -4.24 7.09 6.25
N HIS A 332 -3.27 6.18 6.32
CA HIS A 332 -2.15 6.19 5.37
C HIS A 332 -2.65 6.02 3.92
N ILE A 333 -3.57 5.10 3.65
CA ILE A 333 -4.11 4.89 2.29
C ILE A 333 -4.83 6.14 1.78
N LEU A 334 -5.62 6.80 2.64
CA LEU A 334 -6.40 8.00 2.30
C LEU A 334 -5.53 9.24 2.05
N THR A 335 -4.35 9.31 2.67
CA THR A 335 -3.47 10.50 2.64
C THR A 335 -2.20 10.31 1.81
N ASP A 336 -2.03 9.14 1.20
CA ASP A 336 -0.82 8.75 0.45
C ASP A 336 -0.58 9.67 -0.76
N LYS A 337 -1.62 9.90 -1.56
CA LYS A 337 -1.56 10.69 -2.82
C LYS A 337 -2.36 11.98 -2.77
N THR A 338 -3.14 12.17 -1.71
CA THR A 338 -4.10 13.27 -1.57
C THR A 338 -3.89 13.95 -0.22
N PRO A 339 -4.01 15.30 -0.15
CA PRO A 339 -3.90 15.99 1.12
C PRO A 339 -5.04 15.57 2.06
N PRO A 340 -4.79 15.48 3.39
CA PRO A 340 -5.82 15.15 4.35
C PRO A 340 -6.89 16.25 4.43
N SER A 341 -8.17 15.87 4.56
CA SER A 341 -9.27 16.80 4.81
C SER A 341 -9.22 17.30 6.25
N VAL A 342 -9.76 18.51 6.48
CA VAL A 342 -9.79 19.13 7.82
C VAL A 342 -10.55 18.24 8.81
N GLU A 343 -11.67 17.66 8.38
CA GLU A 343 -12.46 16.74 9.21
C GLU A 343 -11.65 15.51 9.64
N LEU A 344 -10.92 14.88 8.71
CA LEU A 344 -10.06 13.75 9.04
C LEU A 344 -8.97 14.15 10.03
N VAL A 345 -8.31 15.28 9.83
CA VAL A 345 -7.26 15.79 10.72
C VAL A 345 -7.81 15.99 12.13
N ASP A 346 -9.00 16.58 12.26
CA ASP A 346 -9.62 16.85 13.56
C ASP A 346 -9.94 15.54 14.31
N ARG A 347 -10.50 14.52 13.63
CA ARG A 347 -10.77 13.22 14.25
C ARG A 347 -9.48 12.48 14.64
N VAL A 348 -8.45 12.53 13.81
CA VAL A 348 -7.13 11.93 14.08
C VAL A 348 -6.45 12.60 15.27
N ARG A 349 -6.53 13.94 15.36
CA ARG A 349 -6.02 14.73 16.49
C ARG A 349 -6.69 14.30 17.79
N ASP A 350 -8.01 14.25 17.80
CA ASP A 350 -8.81 13.84 18.95
C ASP A 350 -8.44 12.43 19.43
N LEU A 351 -8.30 11.48 18.50
CA LEU A 351 -7.96 10.10 18.84
C LEU A 351 -6.52 9.98 19.39
N TYR A 352 -5.56 10.72 18.83
CA TYR A 352 -4.20 10.76 19.34
C TYR A 352 -4.12 11.34 20.76
N GLN A 353 -4.88 12.40 21.05
CA GLN A 353 -4.88 12.99 22.39
C GLN A 353 -5.57 12.08 23.43
N LYS A 354 -6.67 11.41 23.04
CA LYS A 354 -7.48 10.61 23.96
C LYS A 354 -6.92 9.20 24.22
N ARG A 355 -6.26 8.58 23.24
CA ARG A 355 -5.98 7.14 23.30
C ARG A 355 -4.67 6.66 22.69
N VAL A 356 -4.25 7.19 21.54
CA VAL A 356 -3.08 6.66 20.82
C VAL A 356 -1.84 7.48 21.18
N SER A 357 -0.83 6.87 21.80
CA SER A 357 0.39 7.57 22.20
C SER A 357 1.54 7.51 21.17
N ASP A 358 1.42 6.64 20.16
CA ASP A 358 2.43 6.51 19.10
C ASP A 358 2.35 7.69 18.11
N VAL A 359 3.42 8.47 18.04
CA VAL A 359 3.53 9.64 17.16
C VAL A 359 3.46 9.28 15.67
N ARG A 360 3.75 8.01 15.30
CA ARG A 360 3.63 7.54 13.91
C ARG A 360 2.22 7.69 13.36
N PHE A 361 1.22 7.68 14.25
CA PHE A 361 -0.17 7.89 13.91
C PHE A 361 -0.44 9.26 13.27
N LEU A 362 0.37 10.28 13.59
CA LEU A 362 0.24 11.62 13.02
C LEU A 362 0.94 11.78 11.67
N ILE A 363 1.88 10.89 11.31
CA ILE A 363 2.68 11.00 10.07
C ILE A 363 1.80 11.13 8.81
N PRO A 364 0.73 10.34 8.64
CA PRO A 364 -0.22 10.46 7.54
C PRO A 364 -0.84 11.86 7.38
N VAL A 365 -1.16 12.54 8.49
CA VAL A 365 -1.91 13.80 8.50
C VAL A 365 -1.04 15.03 8.75
N LEU A 366 0.29 14.89 8.76
CA LEU A 366 1.22 15.99 9.12
C LEU A 366 0.95 17.28 8.38
N ASN A 367 0.63 17.21 7.09
CA ASN A 367 0.43 18.39 6.25
C ASN A 367 -0.88 19.14 6.54
N GLY A 368 -1.82 18.52 7.26
CA GLY A 368 -3.05 19.16 7.71
C GLY A 368 -2.99 19.71 9.14
N LEU A 369 -1.92 19.43 9.89
CA LEU A 369 -1.75 19.92 11.26
C LEU A 369 -1.29 21.38 11.28
N ASN A 370 -1.58 22.08 12.37
CA ASN A 370 -1.09 23.43 12.58
C ASN A 370 0.41 23.45 12.92
N LYS A 371 1.08 24.56 12.62
CA LYS A 371 2.50 24.78 12.93
C LYS A 371 2.88 24.46 14.38
N SER A 372 2.09 24.91 15.35
CA SER A 372 2.33 24.67 16.78
C SER A 372 2.26 23.18 17.15
N GLU A 373 1.35 22.44 16.53
CA GLU A 373 1.15 21.01 16.77
C GLU A 373 2.31 20.19 16.21
N VAL A 374 2.77 20.53 15.00
CA VAL A 374 3.93 19.89 14.38
C VAL A 374 5.19 20.13 15.22
N ILE A 375 5.42 21.36 15.68
CA ILE A 375 6.55 21.69 16.55
C ILE A 375 6.47 20.92 17.88
N ALA A 376 5.28 20.76 18.46
CA ALA A 376 5.10 19.98 19.69
C ALA A 376 5.36 18.48 19.49
N ALA A 377 5.04 17.93 18.31
CA ALA A 377 5.27 16.52 17.95
C ALA A 377 6.72 16.24 17.51
N LEU A 378 7.44 17.25 17.02
CA LEU A 378 8.77 17.14 16.42
C LEU A 378 9.79 16.38 17.30
N PRO A 379 9.90 16.61 18.63
CA PRO A 379 10.84 15.86 19.48
C PRO A 379 10.57 14.35 19.50
N LYS A 380 9.30 13.94 19.40
CA LYS A 380 8.91 12.52 19.33
C LYS A 380 9.17 11.94 17.94
N LEU A 381 8.93 12.72 16.87
CA LEU A 381 9.16 12.30 15.49
C LEU A 381 10.64 12.03 15.20
N ILE A 382 11.55 12.89 15.65
CA ILE A 382 13.00 12.73 15.37
C ILE A 382 13.65 11.56 16.12
N ARG A 383 12.98 11.00 17.14
CA ARG A 383 13.42 9.80 17.86
C ARG A 383 13.11 8.50 17.12
N LEU A 384 12.36 8.58 16.02
CA LEU A 384 12.05 7.42 15.19
C LEU A 384 13.28 6.95 14.39
N ASN A 385 13.12 5.86 13.65
CA ASN A 385 14.16 5.35 12.76
C ASN A 385 14.53 6.42 11.70
N PRO A 386 15.82 6.65 11.39
CA PRO A 386 16.27 7.62 10.38
C PRO A 386 15.52 7.57 9.04
N VAL A 387 15.09 6.38 8.58
CA VAL A 387 14.30 6.24 7.34
C VAL A 387 12.93 6.91 7.49
N VAL A 388 12.26 6.70 8.63
CA VAL A 388 10.97 7.31 8.94
C VAL A 388 11.12 8.82 9.18
N VAL A 389 12.21 9.25 9.82
CA VAL A 389 12.51 10.69 10.01
C VAL A 389 12.70 11.39 8.67
N LYS A 390 13.42 10.74 7.73
CA LYS A 390 13.58 11.26 6.37
C LYS A 390 12.22 11.42 5.69
N GLU A 391 11.34 10.43 5.80
CA GLU A 391 10.00 10.50 5.24
C GLU A 391 9.15 11.64 5.84
N VAL A 392 9.21 11.80 7.16
CA VAL A 392 8.56 12.92 7.87
C VAL A 392 9.05 14.27 7.33
N PHE A 393 10.37 14.43 7.16
CA PHE A 393 10.94 15.65 6.61
C PHE A 393 10.54 15.86 5.16
N ASN A 394 10.56 14.82 4.33
CA ASN A 394 10.14 14.96 2.94
C ASN A 394 8.68 15.39 2.82
N ARG A 395 7.81 14.92 3.72
CA ARG A 395 6.40 15.31 3.77
C ARG A 395 6.22 16.75 4.24
N LEU A 396 6.92 17.14 5.31
CA LEU A 396 6.96 18.52 5.83
C LEU A 396 7.66 19.51 4.90
N LEU A 397 8.54 19.06 4.01
CA LEU A 397 9.23 19.94 3.06
C LEU A 397 8.56 19.95 1.68
N GLY A 398 7.50 19.16 1.49
CA GLY A 398 6.79 19.07 0.22
C GLY A 398 7.60 18.41 -0.91
N ILE A 399 8.62 17.60 -0.59
CA ILE A 399 9.52 17.01 -1.61
C ILE A 399 8.82 15.94 -2.45
N HIS A 400 7.76 15.31 -1.92
CA HIS A 400 6.93 14.32 -2.65
C HIS A 400 5.70 14.93 -3.37
N ALA A 401 5.58 16.26 -3.37
CA ALA A 401 4.46 16.96 -3.96
C ALA A 401 4.64 17.12 -5.48
N ASP A 402 4.45 16.03 -6.24
CA ASP A 402 4.35 16.12 -7.71
C ASP A 402 3.10 16.93 -8.18
N THR A 403 2.22 17.32 -7.25
CA THR A 403 1.03 18.15 -7.49
C THR A 403 1.13 19.46 -6.71
N GLY A 404 1.23 20.59 -7.41
CA GLY A 404 1.54 21.94 -6.87
C GLY A 404 0.55 22.61 -5.89
N ASN A 405 -0.21 21.84 -5.11
CA ASN A 405 -1.22 22.34 -4.16
C ASN A 405 -0.92 22.07 -2.67
N PHE A 406 0.30 21.62 -2.31
CA PHE A 406 0.63 21.35 -0.91
C PHE A 406 1.13 22.61 -0.19
N SER A 407 0.33 23.14 0.75
CA SER A 407 0.83 24.08 1.76
C SER A 407 1.39 23.29 2.95
N SER A 408 2.71 23.14 3.03
CA SER A 408 3.31 22.58 4.24
C SER A 408 3.08 23.51 5.44
N PRO A 409 2.80 22.98 6.64
CA PRO A 409 2.68 23.78 7.86
C PRO A 409 4.01 24.40 8.33
N LEU A 410 5.15 23.95 7.79
CA LEU A 410 6.47 24.45 8.11
C LEU A 410 7.29 24.71 6.84
N THR A 411 7.88 25.91 6.77
CA THR A 411 8.92 26.20 5.78
C THR A 411 10.24 25.49 6.15
N PRO A 412 11.16 25.29 5.19
CA PRO A 412 12.48 24.73 5.47
C PRO A 412 13.25 25.51 6.56
N VAL A 413 13.08 26.84 6.55
CA VAL A 413 13.66 27.74 7.56
C VAL A 413 13.10 27.43 8.94
N GLU A 414 11.77 27.41 9.06
CA GLU A 414 11.10 27.16 10.34
C GLU A 414 11.37 25.76 10.88
N LEU A 415 11.46 24.74 10.03
CA LEU A 415 11.80 23.37 10.47
C LEU A 415 13.20 23.33 11.08
N LEU A 416 14.20 23.91 10.40
CA LEU A 416 15.57 23.88 10.91
C LEU A 416 15.69 24.72 12.18
N VAL A 417 15.01 25.87 12.26
CA VAL A 417 14.94 26.67 13.48
C VAL A 417 14.23 25.92 14.62
N ALA A 418 13.12 25.26 14.34
CA ALA A 418 12.38 24.48 15.33
C ALA A 418 13.23 23.34 15.91
N LEU A 419 14.06 22.67 15.10
CA LEU A 419 15.00 21.66 15.57
C LEU A 419 16.03 22.21 16.58
N HIS A 420 16.47 23.46 16.40
CA HIS A 420 17.41 24.12 17.31
C HIS A 420 16.77 24.58 18.62
N ASN A 421 15.46 24.82 18.59
CA ASN A 421 14.66 25.25 19.73
C ASN A 421 14.06 24.08 20.53
N ILE A 422 14.40 22.84 20.19
CA ILE A 422 13.98 21.67 20.97
C ILE A 422 14.67 21.70 22.33
N ASP A 423 13.85 21.68 23.38
CA ASP A 423 14.30 21.57 24.76
C ASP A 423 15.20 20.32 24.96
N PRO A 424 16.44 20.49 25.45
CA PRO A 424 17.36 19.38 25.76
C PRO A 424 16.79 18.33 26.73
N ALA A 425 15.80 18.69 27.56
CA ALA A 425 15.12 17.74 28.44
C ALA A 425 14.18 16.80 27.64
N LYS A 426 13.62 17.28 26.52
CA LYS A 426 12.67 16.53 25.69
C LYS A 426 13.33 15.69 24.62
N CYS A 427 14.56 15.99 24.21
CA CYS A 427 15.31 15.19 23.23
C CYS A 427 16.81 15.31 23.44
N ASP A 428 17.54 14.21 23.27
CA ASP A 428 18.98 14.23 23.42
C ASP A 428 19.65 14.96 22.25
N MET A 429 20.76 15.63 22.55
CA MET A 429 21.48 16.46 21.58
C MET A 429 21.97 15.66 20.37
N LYS A 430 22.29 14.35 20.53
CA LYS A 430 22.78 13.53 19.41
C LYS A 430 21.67 13.27 18.39
N THR A 431 20.44 13.03 18.85
CA THR A 431 19.27 12.87 17.98
C THR A 431 18.97 14.17 17.21
N ILE A 432 19.02 15.32 17.88
CA ILE A 432 18.85 16.63 17.21
C ILE A 432 19.94 16.85 16.16
N ILE A 433 21.20 16.54 16.47
CA ILE A 433 22.32 16.65 15.51
C ILE A 433 22.13 15.74 14.29
N LYS A 434 21.61 14.52 14.48
CA LYS A 434 21.30 13.62 13.36
C LYS A 434 20.17 14.17 12.49
N ALA A 435 19.12 14.68 13.13
CA ALA A 435 18.00 15.31 12.44
C ALA A 435 18.43 16.54 11.62
N THR A 436 19.22 17.45 12.19
CA THR A 436 19.75 18.59 11.43
C THR A 436 20.67 18.15 10.30
N SER A 437 21.45 17.08 10.48
CA SER A 437 22.27 16.51 9.41
C SER A 437 21.44 15.95 8.25
N LEU A 438 20.26 15.39 8.51
CA LEU A 438 19.32 14.96 7.46
C LEU A 438 18.78 16.16 6.67
N CYS A 439 18.45 17.27 7.33
CA CYS A 439 18.09 18.51 6.64
C CYS A 439 19.21 18.98 5.70
N PHE A 440 20.45 19.03 6.19
CA PHE A 440 21.61 19.42 5.38
C PHE A 440 21.96 18.47 4.24
N ALA A 441 21.50 17.21 4.27
CA ALA A 441 21.68 16.27 3.17
C ALA A 441 20.81 16.65 1.94
N GLU A 442 19.66 17.30 2.17
CA GLU A 442 18.73 17.73 1.13
C GLU A 442 19.12 19.10 0.54
N LYS A 443 20.23 19.11 -0.22
CA LYS A 443 20.83 20.33 -0.80
C LYS A 443 19.90 21.12 -1.74
N GLN A 444 18.91 20.45 -2.33
CA GLN A 444 17.92 21.07 -3.21
C GLN A 444 16.99 22.01 -2.44
N VAL A 445 16.71 21.70 -1.17
CA VAL A 445 15.82 22.48 -0.30
C VAL A 445 16.63 23.48 0.54
N TYR A 446 17.72 23.02 1.14
CA TYR A 446 18.59 23.85 1.98
C TYR A 446 19.70 24.51 1.15
N THR A 447 19.28 25.49 0.35
CA THR A 447 20.17 26.31 -0.48
C THR A 447 20.91 27.37 0.35
N GLN A 448 21.85 28.06 -0.28
CA GLN A 448 22.60 29.16 0.34
C GLN A 448 21.67 30.24 0.94
N GLU A 449 20.59 30.59 0.24
CA GLU A 449 19.66 31.64 0.66
C GLU A 449 18.83 31.20 1.88
N VAL A 450 18.28 29.97 1.83
CA VAL A 450 17.51 29.40 2.94
C VAL A 450 18.36 29.32 4.21
N LEU A 451 19.60 28.83 4.09
CA LEU A 451 20.51 28.75 5.24
C LEU A 451 20.92 30.14 5.74
N ALA A 452 21.09 31.14 4.87
CA ALA A 452 21.37 32.51 5.30
C ALA A 452 20.25 33.05 6.21
N VAL A 453 18.98 32.84 5.84
CA VAL A 453 17.84 33.25 6.65
C VAL A 453 17.79 32.47 7.97
N VAL A 454 18.02 31.16 7.96
CA VAL A 454 18.08 30.35 9.19
C VAL A 454 19.16 30.87 10.15
N LEU A 455 20.37 31.14 9.65
CA LEU A 455 21.47 31.61 10.48
C LEU A 455 21.18 33.00 11.08
N GLN A 456 20.54 33.89 10.32
CA GLN A 456 20.09 35.19 10.83
C GLN A 456 19.06 35.03 11.95
N GLN A 457 18.02 34.21 11.73
CA GLN A 457 16.97 33.99 12.74
C GLN A 457 17.51 33.35 14.01
N LEU A 458 18.42 32.37 13.91
CA LEU A 458 19.01 31.73 15.09
C LEU A 458 19.94 32.68 15.88
N MET A 459 20.63 33.60 15.22
CA MET A 459 21.51 34.58 15.86
C MET A 459 20.72 35.62 16.67
N GLU A 460 19.51 35.95 16.24
CA GLU A 460 18.65 36.95 16.89
C GLU A 460 17.89 36.41 18.12
N GLN A 461 17.93 35.11 18.37
CA GLN A 461 17.25 34.48 19.51
C GLN A 461 17.93 34.79 20.85
N ASP A 462 17.14 34.86 21.91
CA ASP A 462 17.59 35.02 23.30
C ASP A 462 16.78 34.07 24.21
N PRO A 463 17.40 33.07 24.88
CA PRO A 463 18.83 32.72 24.84
C PRO A 463 19.29 32.14 23.50
N LEU A 464 20.61 32.11 23.27
CA LEU A 464 21.19 31.59 22.03
C LEU A 464 21.04 30.06 21.94
N PRO A 465 20.68 29.50 20.77
CA PRO A 465 20.63 28.05 20.61
C PRO A 465 22.02 27.42 20.71
N VAL A 466 22.14 26.40 21.56
CA VAL A 466 23.41 25.70 21.82
C VAL A 466 24.04 25.11 20.56
N LEU A 467 23.23 24.73 19.56
CA LEU A 467 23.68 24.16 18.30
C LEU A 467 23.98 25.20 17.20
N LEU A 468 23.75 26.50 17.45
CA LEU A 468 23.94 27.57 16.46
C LEU A 468 25.30 27.47 15.78
N MET A 469 26.39 27.43 16.55
CA MET A 469 27.74 27.43 15.99
C MET A 469 28.05 26.18 15.17
N ARG A 470 27.46 25.03 15.52
CA ARG A 470 27.59 23.82 14.71
C ARG A 470 26.96 24.03 13.33
N THR A 471 25.78 24.62 13.30
CA THR A 471 25.02 24.92 12.07
C THR A 471 25.72 26.00 11.24
N VAL A 472 26.30 27.04 11.87
CA VAL A 472 27.15 28.02 11.18
C VAL A 472 28.34 27.34 10.49
N ILE A 473 29.07 26.49 11.21
CA ILE A 473 30.24 25.78 10.68
C ILE A 473 29.84 24.82 9.56
N GLN A 474 28.71 24.12 9.70
CA GLN A 474 28.21 23.17 8.70
C GLN A 474 27.71 23.89 7.44
N SER A 475 26.99 25.00 7.58
CA SER A 475 26.56 25.84 6.46
C SER A 475 27.75 26.42 5.69
N LEU A 476 28.80 26.86 6.39
CA LEU A 476 30.03 27.37 5.75
C LEU A 476 30.78 26.26 4.98
N ALA A 477 30.81 25.04 5.52
CA ALA A 477 31.45 23.90 4.85
C ALA A 477 30.71 23.50 3.57
N LEU A 478 29.39 23.69 3.52
CA LEU A 478 28.58 23.44 2.32
C LEU A 478 28.64 24.61 1.32
N TYR A 479 28.59 25.85 1.80
CA TYR A 479 28.53 27.05 0.98
C TYR A 479 29.51 28.12 1.46
N ASN A 480 30.71 28.12 0.87
CA ASN A 480 31.78 29.05 1.26
C ASN A 480 31.43 30.53 1.00
N ARG A 481 30.47 30.82 0.10
CA ARG A 481 29.98 32.17 -0.18
C ARG A 481 29.29 32.84 1.02
N LEU A 482 28.90 32.07 2.03
CA LEU A 482 28.32 32.60 3.27
C LEU A 482 29.34 33.26 4.20
N ILE A 483 30.65 33.25 3.87
CA ILE A 483 31.70 33.74 4.76
C ILE A 483 31.46 35.18 5.25
N GLY A 484 30.96 36.08 4.39
CA GLY A 484 30.64 37.45 4.77
C GLY A 484 29.51 37.54 5.81
N LEU A 485 28.44 36.74 5.63
CA LEU A 485 27.36 36.63 6.61
C LEU A 485 27.89 36.05 7.93
N VAL A 486 28.72 35.00 7.86
CA VAL A 486 29.32 34.39 9.05
C VAL A 486 30.19 35.39 9.81
N MET A 487 30.96 36.26 9.13
CA MET A 487 31.73 37.31 9.81
C MET A 487 30.80 38.28 10.55
N ASN A 488 29.70 38.71 9.93
CA ASN A 488 28.70 39.56 10.60
C ASN A 488 28.08 38.86 11.83
N ILE A 489 27.81 37.56 11.73
CA ILE A 489 27.32 36.76 12.84
C ILE A 489 28.36 36.72 13.96
N LEU A 490 29.62 36.42 13.67
CA LEU A 490 30.69 36.37 14.67
C LEU A 490 30.88 37.73 15.35
N THR A 491 30.88 38.84 14.61
CA THR A 491 30.95 40.20 15.17
C THR A 491 29.79 40.47 16.12
N ARG A 492 28.55 40.11 15.73
CA ARG A 492 27.38 40.30 16.59
C ARG A 492 27.40 39.38 17.81
N LEU A 493 27.83 38.13 17.66
CA LEU A 493 28.02 37.20 18.78
C LEU A 493 29.06 37.73 19.78
N ALA A 494 30.17 38.29 19.30
CA ALA A 494 31.17 38.94 20.15
C ALA A 494 30.56 40.09 20.97
N SER A 495 29.71 40.93 20.34
CA SER A 495 28.99 42.00 21.06
C SER A 495 28.00 41.49 22.12
N ARG A 496 27.47 40.26 21.98
CA ARG A 496 26.55 39.61 22.93
C ARG A 496 27.25 38.79 24.01
N GLN A 497 28.58 38.89 24.16
CA GLN A 497 29.34 38.21 25.21
C GLN A 497 29.18 36.68 25.21
N VAL A 498 29.28 36.04 24.04
CA VAL A 498 29.13 34.58 23.87
C VAL A 498 30.09 33.71 24.70
N TRP A 499 31.16 34.29 25.27
CA TRP A 499 32.07 33.60 26.19
C TRP A 499 31.41 33.17 27.51
N THR A 500 30.22 33.67 27.82
CA THR A 500 29.42 33.22 28.97
C THR A 500 28.90 31.79 28.80
N GLU A 501 28.65 31.36 27.56
CA GLU A 501 28.16 30.02 27.23
C GLU A 501 29.27 29.14 26.62
N LYS A 502 29.88 28.26 27.42
CA LYS A 502 31.02 27.40 27.02
C LYS A 502 30.84 26.68 25.68
N LYS A 503 29.66 26.09 25.43
CA LYS A 503 29.41 25.30 24.21
C LYS A 503 29.35 26.16 22.94
N VAL A 504 28.72 27.34 23.04
CA VAL A 504 28.66 28.31 21.93
C VAL A 504 30.06 28.90 21.72
N TRP A 505 30.78 29.20 22.80
CA TRP A 505 32.15 29.72 22.77
C TRP A 505 33.16 28.78 22.10
N GLU A 506 33.16 27.49 22.44
CA GLU A 506 34.00 26.50 21.74
C GLU A 506 33.72 26.45 20.24
N GLY A 507 32.44 26.59 19.86
CA GLY A 507 32.02 26.69 18.46
C GLY A 507 32.51 27.97 17.79
N PHE A 508 32.46 29.10 18.50
CA PHE A 508 32.98 30.40 18.05
C PHE A 508 34.47 30.31 17.69
N ILE A 509 35.29 29.77 18.60
CA ILE A 509 36.74 29.60 18.38
C ILE A 509 37.01 28.72 17.15
N LYS A 510 36.32 27.58 17.01
CA LYS A 510 36.45 26.69 15.85
C LYS A 510 36.02 27.36 14.54
N CYS A 511 35.00 28.20 14.58
CA CYS A 511 34.56 28.96 13.42
C CYS A 511 35.62 30.00 13.01
N CYS A 512 36.19 30.75 13.96
CA CYS A 512 37.29 31.68 13.71
C CYS A 512 38.52 30.98 13.12
N GLN A 513 38.84 29.76 13.55
CA GLN A 513 39.94 28.97 12.99
C GLN A 513 39.72 28.59 11.51
N ARG A 514 38.47 28.29 11.12
CA ARG A 514 38.14 27.88 9.74
C ARG A 514 37.98 29.04 8.77
N THR A 515 37.76 30.25 9.28
CA THR A 515 37.49 31.46 8.49
C THR A 515 38.69 32.41 8.42
N LYS A 516 39.88 31.91 8.73
CA LYS A 516 41.13 32.65 8.54
C LYS A 516 41.29 33.02 7.05
N PRO A 517 41.75 34.24 6.70
CA PRO A 517 42.18 35.33 7.59
C PRO A 517 41.04 36.28 8.01
N SER A 518 39.84 36.15 7.45
CA SER A 518 38.72 37.08 7.66
C SER A 518 38.30 37.25 9.13
N SER A 519 38.49 36.19 9.94
CA SER A 519 38.16 36.20 11.37
C SER A 519 39.07 37.07 12.24
N TYR A 520 40.25 37.48 11.77
CA TYR A 520 41.20 38.24 12.60
C TYR A 520 40.62 39.58 13.07
N GLN A 521 39.86 40.26 12.22
CA GLN A 521 39.20 41.51 12.58
C GLN A 521 38.16 41.33 13.70
N VAL A 522 37.47 40.19 13.74
CA VAL A 522 36.51 39.87 14.81
C VAL A 522 37.24 39.57 16.12
N LEU A 523 38.37 38.84 16.06
CA LEU A 523 39.16 38.50 17.25
C LEU A 523 39.75 39.74 17.92
N LEU A 524 40.10 40.78 17.17
CA LEU A 524 40.60 42.05 17.70
C LEU A 524 39.53 42.86 18.46
N GLN A 525 38.24 42.55 18.27
CA GLN A 525 37.13 43.22 18.97
C GLN A 525 36.80 42.57 20.32
N LEU A 526 37.43 41.43 20.66
CA LEU A 526 37.20 40.74 21.91
C LEU A 526 37.90 41.42 23.09
N PRO A 527 37.32 41.38 24.30
CA PRO A 527 38.02 41.77 25.52
C PRO A 527 39.23 40.86 25.80
N VAL A 528 40.12 41.33 26.69
CA VAL A 528 41.41 40.69 26.98
C VAL A 528 41.27 39.27 27.55
N ASP A 529 40.31 39.04 28.46
CA ASP A 529 40.15 37.74 29.12
C ASP A 529 39.62 36.65 28.16
N PRO A 530 38.53 36.86 27.38
CA PRO A 530 38.12 35.90 26.36
C PRO A 530 39.20 35.68 25.30
N LEU A 531 39.91 36.74 24.89
CA LEU A 531 40.99 36.62 23.90
C LEU A 531 42.15 35.75 24.39
N ARG A 532 42.47 35.80 25.70
CA ARG A 532 43.45 34.90 26.32
C ARG A 532 42.99 33.44 26.24
N GLU A 533 41.72 33.15 26.55
CA GLU A 533 41.15 31.80 26.44
C GLU A 533 41.16 31.26 24.99
N VAL A 534 40.95 32.14 24.00
CA VAL A 534 41.11 31.78 22.58
C VAL A 534 42.55 31.32 22.31
N PHE A 535 43.55 32.02 22.83
CA PHE A 535 44.96 31.63 22.63
C PHE A 535 45.33 30.36 23.39
N ASP A 536 44.75 30.12 24.56
CA ASP A 536 44.96 28.88 25.31
C ASP A 536 44.37 27.67 24.55
N THR A 537 43.18 27.85 23.95
CA THR A 537 42.51 26.79 23.17
C THR A 537 43.11 26.60 21.78
N ALA A 538 43.65 27.67 21.19
CA ALA A 538 44.09 27.73 19.80
C ALA A 538 45.39 28.56 19.66
N PRO A 539 46.55 28.02 20.07
CA PRO A 539 47.81 28.78 20.12
C PRO A 539 48.29 29.28 18.75
N GLU A 540 47.93 28.57 17.68
CA GLU A 540 48.24 28.98 16.29
C GLU A 540 47.63 30.34 15.92
N LEU A 541 46.44 30.67 16.46
CA LEU A 541 45.79 31.95 16.19
C LEU A 541 46.63 33.12 16.70
N ARG A 542 47.37 32.92 17.80
CA ARG A 542 48.22 33.96 18.39
C ARG A 542 49.35 34.39 17.47
N ALA A 543 50.05 33.42 16.87
CA ALA A 543 51.14 33.70 15.93
C ALA A 543 50.61 34.42 14.68
N GLN A 544 49.48 33.95 14.16
CA GLN A 544 48.88 34.49 12.93
C GLN A 544 48.27 35.89 13.13
N LEU A 545 47.63 36.15 14.27
CA LEU A 545 47.17 37.49 14.66
C LEU A 545 48.34 38.44 14.86
N ARG A 546 49.46 37.96 15.43
CA ARG A 546 50.66 38.78 15.60
C ARG A 546 51.24 39.20 14.26
N ASP A 547 51.35 38.28 13.31
CA ASP A 547 51.83 38.61 11.95
C ASP A 547 50.88 39.60 11.25
N TYR A 548 49.57 39.42 11.43
CA TYR A 548 48.55 40.32 10.89
C TYR A 548 48.63 41.74 11.48
N VAL A 549 48.77 41.87 12.80
CA VAL A 549 48.90 43.16 13.51
C VAL A 549 50.25 43.83 13.22
N ASN A 550 51.33 43.06 13.03
CA ASN A 550 52.63 43.60 12.63
C ASN A 550 52.59 44.25 11.24
N GLY A 551 51.67 43.81 10.37
CA GLY A 551 51.39 44.41 9.07
C GLY A 551 50.60 45.72 9.12
N PHE A 552 50.08 46.15 10.28
CA PHE A 552 49.27 47.37 10.41
C PHE A 552 50.11 48.64 10.32
N THR A 553 49.53 49.71 9.77
CA THR A 553 50.08 51.07 9.80
C THR A 553 49.98 51.68 11.21
N ALA A 554 50.79 52.71 11.51
CA ALA A 554 50.86 53.31 12.84
C ALA A 554 49.49 53.78 13.39
N SER A 555 48.64 54.35 12.53
CA SER A 555 47.28 54.78 12.89
C SER A 555 46.33 53.62 13.23
N GLN A 556 46.50 52.45 12.61
CA GLN A 556 45.69 51.25 12.92
C GLN A 556 46.11 50.60 14.23
N ARG A 557 47.37 50.78 14.65
CA ARG A 557 47.87 50.30 15.96
C ARG A 557 47.36 51.15 17.12
N GLU A 558 47.11 52.44 16.90
CA GLU A 558 46.53 53.35 17.90
C GLU A 558 45.05 53.07 18.20
N HIS A 559 44.30 52.50 17.25
CA HIS A 559 42.89 52.14 17.44
C HIS A 559 42.69 50.81 18.20
N LEU A 560 43.77 50.07 18.47
CA LEU A 560 43.73 48.86 19.28
C LEU A 560 43.87 49.22 20.77
N SER A 561 43.06 48.59 21.62
CA SER A 561 43.27 48.65 23.07
C SER A 561 44.71 48.25 23.42
N ALA A 562 45.37 49.04 24.26
CA ALA A 562 46.75 48.80 24.68
C ALA A 562 46.94 47.41 25.29
N ASP A 563 45.95 46.94 26.05
CA ASP A 563 45.97 45.64 26.73
C ASP A 563 45.81 44.47 25.73
N VAL A 564 45.03 44.67 24.66
CA VAL A 564 44.87 43.69 23.57
C VAL A 564 46.15 43.61 22.74
N PHE A 565 46.78 44.75 22.45
CA PHE A 565 48.06 44.81 21.75
C PHE A 565 49.18 44.12 22.54
N GLU A 566 49.23 44.34 23.85
CA GLU A 566 50.19 43.70 24.76
C GLU A 566 49.99 42.19 24.84
N LEU A 567 48.74 41.71 24.89
CA LEU A 567 48.45 40.26 24.91
C LEU A 567 48.91 39.54 23.62
N ILE A 568 48.69 40.17 22.46
CA ILE A 568 48.99 39.59 21.13
C ILE A 568 50.51 39.61 20.85
N THR A 569 51.16 40.76 21.07
CA THR A 569 52.55 41.00 20.68
C THR A 569 53.56 40.77 21.80
N GLY A 570 53.11 40.82 23.06
CA GLY A 570 53.99 40.83 24.24
C GLY A 570 54.72 42.15 24.44
N ARG A 571 54.29 43.23 23.77
CA ARG A 571 54.93 44.57 23.77
C ARG A 571 53.90 45.66 24.09
N LYS A 572 54.33 46.76 24.70
CA LYS A 572 53.48 47.94 24.89
C LYS A 572 53.33 48.74 23.59
N PRO A 573 52.20 49.44 23.35
CA PRO A 573 52.06 50.30 22.18
C PRO A 573 53.15 51.38 22.19
N GLY A 574 54.08 51.33 21.23
CA GLY A 574 55.17 52.31 21.09
C GLY A 574 56.60 51.76 21.16
N GLU A 575 56.83 50.48 21.46
CA GLU A 575 58.17 49.89 21.35
C GLU A 575 58.53 49.56 19.89
N GLU A 576 59.48 50.31 19.31
CA GLU A 576 60.10 49.98 18.02
C GLU A 576 60.77 48.59 18.06
N PRO A 577 60.77 47.83 16.94
CA PRO A 577 61.52 46.58 16.88
C PRO A 577 63.01 46.87 17.09
N GLN A 578 63.60 46.33 18.16
CA GLN A 578 65.05 46.27 18.30
C GLN A 578 65.64 45.64 17.02
N ARG A 579 66.36 46.46 16.24
CA ARG A 579 67.21 45.98 15.14
C ARG A 579 68.25 45.05 15.76
N VAL A 580 68.13 43.76 15.47
CA VAL A 580 69.20 42.80 15.71
C VAL A 580 70.36 43.21 14.80
N SER A 581 71.47 43.67 15.39
CA SER A 581 72.72 43.96 14.69
C SER A 581 73.28 42.67 14.06
N PRO A 582 73.91 42.74 12.86
CA PRO A 582 74.52 41.57 12.25
C PRO A 582 75.74 41.10 13.08
N PRO A 583 76.04 39.79 13.12
CA PRO A 583 77.24 39.30 13.79
C PRO A 583 78.52 39.72 13.03
N PRO A 584 79.65 39.95 13.74
CA PRO A 584 80.89 40.41 13.11
C PRO A 584 81.55 39.28 12.29
N ALA A 585 82.18 39.67 11.18
CA ALA A 585 82.92 38.79 10.28
C ALA A 585 84.16 38.16 10.95
N PRO A 586 84.55 36.92 10.63
CA PRO A 586 85.78 36.30 11.12
C PRO A 586 86.90 36.29 10.07
N GLU A 587 88.12 36.66 10.49
CA GLU A 587 89.42 36.31 9.87
C GLU A 587 90.51 36.35 10.96
N PRO A 588 91.68 35.71 10.79
CA PRO A 588 91.98 34.39 10.24
C PRO A 588 92.84 33.55 11.22
N ALA A 589 92.73 32.21 11.20
CA ALA A 589 93.54 31.33 12.07
C ALA A 589 94.70 30.66 11.30
N ALA A 590 95.90 30.77 11.87
CA ALA A 590 97.16 30.20 11.42
C ALA A 590 97.38 28.75 11.91
N GLU A 591 97.98 27.96 11.01
CA GLU A 591 98.75 26.70 11.11
C GLU A 591 98.69 25.72 12.32
N PRO A 592 98.65 24.40 12.03
CA PRO A 592 99.23 23.36 12.89
C PRO A 592 100.46 22.66 12.25
N PRO A 593 101.45 22.16 13.04
CA PRO A 593 102.55 21.34 12.54
C PRO A 593 102.37 19.85 13.00
N PRO A 594 103.29 18.91 12.73
CA PRO A 594 103.19 18.03 11.56
C PRO A 594 103.31 16.53 11.90
N ARG A 595 102.83 15.62 11.05
CA ARG A 595 103.40 14.26 10.91
C ARG A 595 103.37 13.74 9.46
N LEU A 596 104.55 13.34 9.00
CA LEU A 596 104.93 12.69 7.73
C LEU A 596 104.89 11.13 7.88
N PRO A 597 105.17 10.30 6.85
CA PRO A 597 104.62 10.31 5.47
C PRO A 597 104.50 8.91 4.76
N ARG A 598 104.04 8.94 3.49
CA ARG A 598 104.29 8.03 2.32
C ARG A 598 103.42 6.76 2.19
N ALA A 599 103.00 6.29 1.00
CA ALA A 599 103.39 6.49 -0.41
C ALA A 599 102.14 6.33 -1.33
N ARG A 600 101.84 7.17 -2.35
CA ARG A 600 102.43 7.42 -3.69
C ARG A 600 102.02 6.41 -4.79
N ASN A 601 101.06 6.80 -5.65
CA ASN A 601 101.19 6.89 -7.13
C ASN A 601 99.83 7.24 -7.78
N ARG A 602 99.69 8.40 -8.47
CA ARG A 602 99.84 8.62 -9.94
C ARG A 602 98.89 7.72 -10.76
N LYS A 603 98.04 8.19 -11.69
CA LYS A 603 98.10 9.36 -12.59
C LYS A 603 96.76 9.51 -13.36
N ARG A 604 96.49 10.76 -13.76
CA ARG A 604 95.87 11.27 -15.02
C ARG A 604 94.42 10.85 -15.38
N SER A 605 93.46 11.77 -15.54
CA SER A 605 93.29 12.86 -16.54
C SER A 605 92.47 12.44 -17.77
N LYS A 606 91.24 12.93 -17.93
CA LYS A 606 90.76 13.80 -19.03
C LYS A 606 89.23 13.76 -19.26
N ARG A 607 88.67 14.98 -19.40
CA ARG A 607 87.72 15.44 -20.44
C ARG A 607 86.21 15.08 -20.35
N HIS A 608 85.45 16.07 -19.88
CA HIS A 608 84.26 16.70 -20.49
C HIS A 608 84.27 16.86 -22.04
N PRO A 609 83.19 17.33 -22.73
CA PRO A 609 81.74 17.44 -22.44
C PRO A 609 80.86 17.07 -23.70
N PRO A 610 79.81 17.82 -24.14
CA PRO A 610 78.39 17.78 -23.73
C PRO A 610 77.40 17.64 -24.94
N SER A 611 76.09 17.60 -24.68
CA SER A 611 75.08 18.50 -25.29
C SER A 611 73.66 17.93 -25.10
N SER A 612 72.82 18.64 -24.34
CA SER A 612 71.55 19.30 -24.75
C SER A 612 70.39 18.33 -25.04
N GLY A 613 69.19 18.47 -24.48
CA GLY A 613 68.51 19.62 -23.88
C GLY A 613 67.08 19.67 -24.45
N ALA A 614 66.13 20.13 -23.61
CA ALA A 614 64.71 20.43 -23.92
C ALA A 614 63.79 19.21 -24.14
N ALA A 615 62.53 19.16 -23.71
CA ALA A 615 61.64 20.06 -22.96
C ALA A 615 60.40 19.27 -22.46
N ASP A 616 59.59 19.96 -21.66
CA ASP A 616 58.16 19.77 -21.40
C ASP A 616 57.67 18.81 -20.30
N ALA A 617 57.09 19.46 -19.28
CA ALA A 617 56.06 18.97 -18.37
C ALA A 617 54.68 19.54 -18.83
N PRO A 618 53.58 19.47 -18.07
CA PRO A 618 52.97 18.40 -17.25
C PRO A 618 51.44 18.24 -17.54
N MET A 619 50.74 17.26 -16.94
CA MET A 619 49.31 17.37 -16.52
C MET A 619 48.90 16.13 -15.70
N LYS A 620 48.55 16.30 -14.42
CA LYS A 620 47.17 16.39 -13.86
C LYS A 620 46.24 15.23 -14.25
N ALA A 621 45.80 14.46 -13.26
CA ALA A 621 44.46 14.57 -12.68
C ALA A 621 44.23 13.46 -11.67
N ILE A 622 44.03 13.87 -10.42
CA ILE A 622 43.20 13.17 -9.43
C ILE A 622 41.76 13.44 -9.88
N ASP A 623 40.87 12.45 -9.82
CA ASP A 623 39.46 12.71 -9.54
C ASP A 623 38.71 11.47 -9.05
N TYR A 624 38.04 11.74 -7.91
CA TYR A 624 36.82 11.20 -7.30
C TYR A 624 36.64 9.71 -6.97
#